data_AF-A0A9W4V0C2-F1
#
_entry.id   AF-A0A9W4V0C2-F1
#
_cell.length_a   1.000
_cell.length_b   1.000
_cell.length_c   1.000
_cell.angle_alpha   90.00
_cell.angle_beta   90.00
_cell.angle_gamma   90.00
#
_symmetry.space_group_name_H-M   'P 1'
#
loop_
_entity.id
_entity.type
_entity.pdbx_description
1 polymer ?
#
loop_
_entity_poly.entity_id
_entity_poly.type
_entity_poly.pdbx_seq_one_letter_code
_entity_poly.pdbx_strand_id
1 'polypeptide(L)'
;MGKLLPACAAALLAACAVPAASGLGIEMEREVFGYCERLSYVVTVDEVAGGPAYVVIRDSGGTAGSPIPLPIRSETTVETAPFPFEREVFPEGAYAVEISYAGRTAQAGFEVADLGIVCIPGTARQVVLGWATGGASDGFMVDALQRYVGAARIPFEIEGDIIYEISLPGWVRGAGALWAAGAITDADLVGIINYVAGMGLLLPGEEDRA
;
A
#
# COMPACT_ATOMS: atom_id res chain seq x y z
N MET A 1 9.62 -39.11 -34.28
CA MET A 1 8.74 -39.55 -33.16
C MET A 1 9.69 -39.93 -32.04
N GLY A 2 9.86 -39.26 -30.91
CA GLY A 2 9.03 -38.34 -30.13
C GLY A 2 9.36 -38.62 -28.66
N LYS A 3 9.31 -37.59 -27.79
CA LYS A 3 9.65 -37.52 -26.35
C LYS A 3 11.14 -37.17 -26.11
N LEU A 4 11.56 -35.94 -25.82
CA LEU A 4 11.03 -34.88 -24.92
C LEU A 4 10.82 -35.38 -23.48
N LEU A 5 11.84 -35.17 -22.63
CA LEU A 5 11.72 -34.39 -21.40
C LEU A 5 13.11 -33.98 -20.88
N PRO A 6 13.29 -32.70 -20.48
CA PRO A 6 14.56 -32.16 -20.01
C PRO A 6 14.68 -32.25 -18.49
N ALA A 7 15.88 -32.55 -17.99
CA ALA A 7 16.23 -32.42 -16.58
C ALA A 7 17.56 -31.67 -16.49
N CYS A 8 17.49 -30.37 -16.20
CA CYS A 8 18.32 -29.73 -15.19
C CYS A 8 17.89 -28.28 -15.08
N ALA A 9 17.05 -28.02 -14.09
CA ALA A 9 16.84 -26.72 -13.51
C ALA A 9 18.16 -26.25 -12.86
N ALA A 10 18.67 -25.11 -13.31
CA ALA A 10 19.55 -24.20 -12.57
C ALA A 10 19.85 -23.00 -13.47
N ALA A 11 18.84 -22.17 -13.75
CA ALA A 11 19.11 -20.83 -14.25
C ALA A 11 19.46 -19.97 -13.03
N LEU A 12 20.76 -19.74 -12.83
CA LEU A 12 21.27 -18.67 -11.99
C LEU A 12 20.51 -17.38 -12.34
N LEU A 13 19.81 -16.80 -11.37
CA LEU A 13 19.51 -15.36 -11.40
C LEU A 13 20.85 -14.65 -11.21
N ALA A 14 21.56 -14.45 -12.31
CA ALA A 14 22.62 -13.47 -12.38
C ALA A 14 21.97 -12.11 -12.17
N ALA A 15 22.18 -11.52 -10.99
CA ALA A 15 22.01 -10.09 -10.81
C ALA A 15 22.90 -9.41 -11.85
N CYS A 16 22.29 -8.96 -12.95
CA CYS A 16 22.96 -8.08 -13.89
C CYS A 16 23.07 -6.73 -13.18
N ALA A 17 24.10 -6.57 -12.36
CA ALA A 17 24.53 -5.27 -11.87
C ALA A 17 24.95 -4.48 -13.12
N VAL A 18 24.01 -3.73 -13.68
CA VAL A 18 24.32 -2.73 -14.70
C VAL A 18 25.29 -1.77 -14.03
N PRO A 19 26.53 -1.62 -14.55
CA PRO A 19 27.46 -0.66 -13.98
C PRO A 19 26.79 0.70 -14.00
N ALA A 20 26.72 1.36 -12.83
CA ALA A 20 26.23 2.72 -12.72
C ALA A 20 26.88 3.55 -13.82
N ALA A 21 26.06 4.11 -14.71
CA ALA A 21 26.55 5.06 -15.70
C ALA A 21 27.30 6.13 -14.92
N SER A 22 28.61 6.26 -15.16
CA SER A 22 29.50 7.08 -14.34
C SER A 22 28.85 8.44 -14.05
N GLY A 23 28.45 8.60 -12.78
CA GLY A 23 27.90 9.82 -12.20
C GLY A 23 26.39 9.99 -12.02
N LEU A 24 25.58 8.95 -12.26
CA LEU A 24 24.20 8.89 -11.76
C LEU A 24 23.91 7.48 -11.21
N GLY A 25 23.47 7.41 -9.96
CA GLY A 25 23.12 6.17 -9.27
C GLY A 25 21.76 6.28 -8.60
N ILE A 26 21.10 5.13 -8.47
CA ILE A 26 19.89 4.96 -7.68
C ILE A 26 20.04 3.66 -6.88
N GLU A 27 19.77 3.74 -5.58
CA GLU A 27 19.83 2.62 -4.66
C GLU A 27 18.50 2.54 -3.90
N MET A 28 17.88 1.38 -3.92
CA MET A 28 16.65 1.13 -3.17
C MET A 28 16.98 0.93 -1.69
N GLU A 29 16.17 1.47 -0.77
CA GLU A 29 16.33 1.14 0.66
C GLU A 29 16.01 -0.34 0.92
N ARG A 30 15.04 -0.88 0.19
CA ARG A 30 14.58 -2.26 0.26
C ARG A 30 14.22 -2.78 -1.12
N GLU A 31 14.36 -4.09 -1.33
CA GLU A 31 14.01 -4.73 -2.60
C GLU A 31 12.55 -5.22 -2.65
N VAL A 32 11.90 -5.39 -1.48
CA VAL A 32 10.51 -5.87 -1.37
C VAL A 32 9.70 -4.95 -0.47
N PHE A 33 8.57 -4.48 -0.99
CA PHE A 33 7.61 -3.61 -0.32
C PHE A 33 6.24 -4.27 -0.23
N GLY A 34 5.59 -4.14 0.93
CA GLY A 34 4.21 -4.52 1.14
C GLY A 34 3.23 -3.38 0.87
N TYR A 35 1.94 -3.71 0.86
CA TYR A 35 0.88 -2.71 0.81
C TYR A 35 0.94 -1.76 2.02
N CYS A 36 0.58 -0.50 1.80
CA CYS A 36 0.71 0.62 2.73
C CYS A 36 2.16 1.04 3.08
N GLU A 37 3.19 0.35 2.58
CA GLU A 37 4.57 0.85 2.63
C GLU A 37 4.81 1.88 1.51
N ARG A 38 5.80 2.76 1.73
CA ARG A 38 6.18 3.80 0.77
C ARG A 38 7.48 3.40 0.10
N LEU A 39 7.56 3.64 -1.20
CA LEU A 39 8.80 3.54 -1.94
C LEU A 39 9.82 4.53 -1.38
N SER A 40 10.99 4.04 -0.99
CA SER A 40 12.12 4.85 -0.56
C SER A 40 13.40 4.43 -1.26
N TYR A 41 14.15 5.44 -1.73
CA TYR A 41 15.40 5.24 -2.48
C TYR A 41 16.33 6.44 -2.32
N VAL A 42 17.60 6.20 -2.61
CA VAL A 42 18.67 7.19 -2.59
C VAL A 42 19.13 7.41 -4.01
N VAL A 43 19.23 8.67 -4.41
CA VAL A 43 19.81 9.10 -5.68
C VAL A 43 21.18 9.70 -5.42
N THR A 44 22.17 9.27 -6.19
CA THR A 44 23.53 9.82 -6.14
C THR A 44 23.94 10.43 -7.47
N VAL A 45 24.53 11.62 -7.44
CA VAL A 45 25.07 12.31 -8.63
C VAL A 45 26.48 12.81 -8.35
N ASP A 46 27.35 12.80 -9.37
CA ASP A 46 28.71 13.35 -9.24
C ASP A 46 28.73 14.89 -9.17
N GLU A 47 27.75 15.54 -9.82
CA GLU A 47 27.66 16.99 -9.89
C GLU A 47 26.19 17.40 -10.04
N VAL A 48 25.82 18.48 -9.36
CA VAL A 48 24.49 19.10 -9.47
C VAL A 48 24.48 20.02 -10.69
N ALA A 49 24.01 19.49 -11.83
CA ALA A 49 23.94 20.17 -13.11
C ALA A 49 22.82 21.24 -13.23
N GLY A 50 21.99 21.39 -12.19
CA GLY A 50 20.78 22.23 -12.21
C GLY A 50 19.57 21.54 -12.86
N GLY A 51 18.38 22.09 -12.65
CA GLY A 51 17.10 21.49 -13.07
C GLY A 51 16.69 20.24 -12.27
N PRO A 52 15.44 19.75 -12.43
CA PRO A 52 14.99 18.53 -11.78
C PRO A 52 15.45 17.28 -12.55
N ALA A 53 15.67 16.19 -11.82
CA ALA A 53 15.61 14.84 -12.38
C ALA A 53 14.16 14.44 -12.63
N TYR A 54 13.94 13.44 -13.48
CA TYR A 54 12.62 12.85 -13.70
C TYR A 54 12.64 11.38 -13.35
N VAL A 55 11.72 10.98 -12.49
CA VAL A 55 11.56 9.61 -12.00
C VAL A 55 10.33 8.99 -12.64
N VAL A 56 10.48 7.76 -13.14
CA VAL A 56 9.40 6.97 -13.73
C VAL A 56 9.40 5.59 -13.09
N ILE A 57 8.25 5.15 -12.60
CA ILE A 57 8.05 3.77 -12.15
C ILE A 57 7.48 2.97 -13.32
N ARG A 58 8.07 1.80 -13.58
CA ARG A 58 7.63 0.87 -14.62
C ARG A 58 7.25 -0.47 -14.03
N ASP A 59 6.17 -1.05 -14.54
CA ASP A 59 5.81 -2.44 -14.25
C ASP A 59 6.64 -3.42 -15.09
N SER A 60 6.48 -4.72 -14.82
CA SER A 60 7.13 -5.81 -15.58
C SER A 60 6.72 -5.88 -17.05
N GLY A 61 5.59 -5.27 -17.42
CA GLY A 61 5.13 -5.12 -18.82
C GLY A 61 5.78 -3.95 -19.56
N GLY A 62 6.57 -3.12 -18.86
CA GLY A 62 7.18 -1.91 -19.39
C GLY A 62 6.25 -0.68 -19.39
N THR A 63 5.03 -0.81 -18.85
CA THR A 63 4.10 0.31 -18.72
C THR A 63 4.68 1.31 -17.74
N ALA A 64 4.85 2.55 -18.18
CA ALA A 64 5.33 3.64 -17.33
C ALA A 64 4.17 4.42 -16.71
N GLY A 65 4.35 4.78 -15.45
CA GLY A 65 3.60 5.86 -14.83
C GLY A 65 3.98 7.23 -15.39
N SER A 66 3.34 8.28 -14.87
CA SER A 66 3.70 9.65 -15.21
C SER A 66 5.07 10.03 -14.64
N PRO A 67 5.92 10.77 -15.38
CA PRO A 67 7.19 11.26 -14.85
C PRO A 67 6.98 12.21 -13.66
N ILE A 68 7.71 11.95 -12.58
CA ILE A 68 7.67 12.73 -11.35
C ILE A 68 8.94 13.58 -11.29
N PRO A 69 8.84 14.93 -11.24
CA PRO A 69 10.00 15.79 -11.11
C PRO A 69 10.61 15.68 -9.71
N LEU A 70 11.91 15.42 -9.65
CA LEU A 70 12.71 15.28 -8.44
C LEU A 70 13.79 16.37 -8.40
N PRO A 71 13.70 17.36 -7.49
CA PRO A 71 14.72 18.40 -7.37
C PRO A 71 16.03 17.84 -6.77
N ILE A 72 17.10 17.80 -7.57
CA ILE A 72 18.44 17.44 -7.09
C ILE A 72 19.13 18.68 -6.52
N ARG A 73 19.33 18.71 -5.20
CA ARG A 73 19.96 19.84 -4.48
C ARG A 73 21.35 19.51 -3.92
N SER A 74 21.72 18.25 -3.92
CA SER A 74 22.98 17.72 -3.39
C SER A 74 23.37 16.45 -4.14
N GLU A 75 24.64 16.07 -4.01
CA GLU A 75 25.21 14.84 -4.59
C GLU A 75 24.51 13.57 -4.10
N THR A 76 23.88 13.62 -2.92
CA THR A 76 23.03 12.55 -2.40
C THR A 76 21.68 13.14 -2.05
N THR A 77 20.62 12.53 -2.57
CA THR A 77 19.23 12.93 -2.31
C THR A 77 18.45 11.70 -1.88
N VAL A 78 17.83 11.74 -0.70
CA VAL A 78 16.98 10.66 -0.17
C VAL A 78 15.53 11.02 -0.46
N GLU A 79 14.80 10.11 -1.09
CA GLU A 79 13.42 10.33 -1.48
C GLU A 79 12.50 9.27 -0.90
N THR A 80 11.29 9.71 -0.57
CA THR A 80 10.21 8.82 -0.11
C THR A 80 8.93 9.23 -0.82
N ALA A 81 8.27 8.26 -1.44
CA ALA A 81 7.04 8.53 -2.17
C ALA A 81 5.95 9.12 -1.26
N PRO A 82 5.21 10.13 -1.75
CA PRO A 82 4.14 10.77 -0.98
C PRO A 82 2.91 9.88 -0.80
N PHE A 83 2.78 8.81 -1.59
CA PHE A 83 1.72 7.82 -1.49
C PHE A 83 2.31 6.43 -1.29
N PRO A 84 1.71 5.59 -0.44
CA PRO A 84 2.13 4.22 -0.29
C PRO A 84 1.65 3.35 -1.46
N PHE A 85 2.11 2.10 -1.51
CA PHE A 85 1.57 1.10 -2.42
C PHE A 85 0.16 0.66 -1.98
N GLU A 86 -0.82 0.85 -2.86
CA GLU A 86 -2.21 0.39 -2.68
C GLU A 86 -2.51 -0.69 -3.73
N ARG A 87 -3.20 -1.76 -3.33
CA ARG A 87 -3.40 -2.97 -4.14
C ARG A 87 -4.11 -2.70 -5.47
N GLU A 88 -5.04 -1.76 -5.47
CA GLU A 88 -5.84 -1.38 -6.64
C GLU A 88 -5.03 -0.62 -7.69
N VAL A 89 -3.92 0.01 -7.28
CA VAL A 89 -3.06 0.84 -8.14
C VAL A 89 -1.78 0.09 -8.52
N PHE A 90 -1.22 -0.69 -7.60
CA PHE A 90 0.01 -1.45 -7.76
C PHE A 90 -0.25 -2.94 -7.49
N PRO A 91 -0.66 -3.70 -8.51
CA PRO A 91 -0.74 -5.16 -8.40
C PRO A 91 0.61 -5.77 -7.99
N GLU A 92 0.58 -6.95 -7.38
CA GLU A 92 1.81 -7.68 -7.04
C GLU A 92 2.69 -7.92 -8.26
N GLY A 93 4.00 -7.80 -8.09
CA GLY A 93 4.97 -8.09 -9.14
C GLY A 93 6.24 -7.24 -9.06
N ALA A 94 7.08 -7.43 -10.08
CA ALA A 94 8.34 -6.72 -10.23
C ALA A 94 8.13 -5.35 -10.90
N TYR A 95 8.82 -4.36 -10.35
CA TYR A 95 8.82 -2.98 -10.82
C TYR A 95 10.25 -2.45 -10.93
N ALA A 96 10.42 -1.37 -11.67
CA ALA A 96 11.67 -0.64 -11.76
C ALA A 96 11.44 0.87 -11.60
N VAL A 97 12.32 1.51 -10.83
CA VAL A 97 12.44 2.96 -10.79
C VAL A 97 13.51 3.36 -11.79
N GLU A 98 13.12 4.13 -12.81
CA GLU A 98 14.04 4.74 -13.77
C GLU A 98 14.16 6.23 -13.45
N ILE A 99 15.39 6.71 -13.32
CA ILE A 99 15.69 8.13 -13.13
C ILE A 99 16.46 8.67 -14.34
N SER A 100 16.06 9.85 -14.81
CA SER A 100 16.77 10.59 -15.84
C SER A 100 17.21 11.96 -15.31
N TYR A 101 18.50 12.27 -15.45
CA TYR A 101 19.08 13.54 -14.99
C TYR A 101 20.25 13.96 -15.86
N ALA A 102 20.22 15.20 -16.36
CA ALA A 102 21.28 15.78 -17.19
C ALA A 102 21.70 14.89 -18.39
N GLY A 103 20.75 14.21 -19.03
CA GLY A 103 21.00 13.31 -20.17
C GLY A 103 21.52 11.92 -19.81
N ARG A 104 21.70 11.62 -18.52
CA ARG A 104 22.05 10.29 -17.99
C ARG A 104 20.79 9.59 -17.47
N THR A 105 20.81 8.26 -17.50
CA THR A 105 19.76 7.42 -16.91
C THR A 105 20.35 6.38 -15.98
N ALA A 106 19.61 6.06 -14.92
CA ALA A 106 19.91 4.96 -14.01
C ALA A 106 18.60 4.26 -13.62
N GLN A 107 18.69 3.01 -13.19
CA GLN A 107 17.52 2.24 -12.79
C GLN A 107 17.82 1.32 -11.61
N ALA A 108 16.81 1.06 -10.79
CA ALA A 108 16.83 0.02 -9.77
C ALA A 108 15.50 -0.73 -9.73
N GLY A 109 15.56 -2.03 -9.43
CA GLY A 109 14.39 -2.91 -9.35
C GLY A 109 13.86 -3.04 -7.92
N PHE A 110 12.58 -3.29 -7.79
CA PHE A 110 11.93 -3.67 -6.54
C PHE A 110 10.70 -4.54 -6.81
N GLU A 111 10.15 -5.15 -5.78
CA GLU A 111 8.96 -6.00 -5.84
C GLU A 111 7.88 -5.46 -4.91
N VAL A 112 6.63 -5.49 -5.36
CA VAL A 112 5.44 -5.30 -4.53
C VAL A 112 4.83 -6.68 -4.29
N ALA A 113 4.64 -7.04 -3.02
CA ALA A 113 4.08 -8.33 -2.62
C ALA A 113 3.09 -8.16 -1.46
N ASP A 114 2.11 -9.06 -1.33
CA ASP A 114 1.27 -9.09 -0.13
C ASP A 114 2.05 -9.69 1.05
N LEU A 115 2.58 -8.80 1.89
CA LEU A 115 3.29 -9.16 3.12
C LEU A 115 2.35 -9.39 4.32
N GLY A 116 1.03 -9.41 4.11
CA GLY A 116 0.03 -9.54 5.16
C GLY A 116 -0.13 -8.28 6.03
N ILE A 117 0.33 -7.13 5.53
CA ILE A 117 0.17 -5.83 6.21
C ILE A 117 -1.28 -5.39 6.07
N VAL A 118 -1.92 -5.08 7.20
CA VAL A 118 -3.26 -4.48 7.20
C VAL A 118 -3.15 -3.09 6.58
N CYS A 119 -3.83 -2.90 5.46
CA CYS A 119 -3.75 -1.67 4.68
C CYS A 119 -5.15 -1.15 4.37
N ILE A 120 -5.52 -0.01 4.96
CA ILE A 120 -6.75 0.70 4.64
C ILE A 120 -6.38 1.85 3.68
N PRO A 121 -6.92 1.88 2.45
CA PRO A 121 -6.59 2.92 1.47
C PRO A 121 -6.77 4.33 2.02
N GLY A 122 -5.86 5.24 1.68
CA GLY A 122 -5.88 6.61 2.19
C GLY A 122 -7.14 7.39 1.80
N THR A 123 -7.77 6.99 0.69
CA THR A 123 -9.06 7.50 0.19
C THR A 123 -10.23 7.18 1.11
N ALA A 124 -10.14 6.11 1.93
CA ALA A 124 -11.17 5.72 2.87
C ALA A 124 -11.28 6.66 4.08
N ARG A 125 -10.30 7.56 4.31
CA ARG A 125 -10.29 8.49 5.46
C ARG A 125 -11.60 9.27 5.63
N GLN A 126 -12.13 9.82 4.54
CA GLN A 126 -13.37 10.60 4.59
C GLN A 126 -14.59 9.72 4.89
N VAL A 127 -14.59 8.47 4.41
CA VAL A 127 -15.65 7.49 4.67
C VAL A 127 -15.65 7.09 6.15
N VAL A 128 -14.48 6.77 6.70
CA VAL A 128 -14.34 6.42 8.12
C VAL A 128 -14.68 7.59 9.03
N LEU A 129 -14.28 8.81 8.68
CA LEU A 129 -14.66 10.00 9.43
C LEU A 129 -16.18 10.22 9.41
N GLY A 130 -16.80 10.13 8.23
CA GLY A 130 -18.25 10.25 8.08
C GLY A 130 -18.99 9.25 8.95
N TRP A 131 -18.60 7.97 8.91
CA TRP A 131 -19.12 6.94 9.80
C TRP A 131 -18.90 7.27 11.28
N ALA A 132 -17.69 7.67 11.68
CA ALA A 132 -17.38 8.00 13.07
C ALA A 132 -18.27 9.14 13.62
N THR A 133 -18.69 10.06 12.75
CA THR A 133 -19.61 11.17 13.08
C THR A 133 -21.11 10.83 12.92
N GLY A 134 -21.46 9.57 12.65
CA GLY A 134 -22.85 9.12 12.53
C GLY A 134 -23.45 9.26 11.12
N GLY A 135 -22.65 9.59 10.11
CA GLY A 135 -23.09 9.71 8.72
C GLY A 135 -23.29 8.38 7.99
N ALA A 136 -22.90 7.25 8.60
CA ALA A 136 -23.10 5.90 8.08
C ALA A 136 -23.38 4.90 9.22
N SER A 137 -24.05 3.79 8.89
CA SER A 137 -24.32 2.69 9.84
C SER A 137 -23.05 1.91 10.18
N ASP A 138 -23.05 1.25 11.34
CA ASP A 138 -21.94 0.40 11.75
C ASP A 138 -21.81 -0.83 10.84
N GLY A 139 -22.92 -1.44 10.44
CA GLY A 139 -22.88 -2.56 9.50
C GLY A 139 -22.27 -2.22 8.15
N PHE A 140 -22.49 -1.00 7.62
CA PHE A 140 -21.83 -0.56 6.39
C PHE A 140 -20.31 -0.47 6.57
N MET A 141 -19.85 0.07 7.70
CA MET A 141 -18.41 0.16 7.98
C MET A 141 -17.78 -1.23 8.17
N VAL A 142 -18.43 -2.11 8.93
CA VAL A 142 -17.94 -3.46 9.16
C VAL A 142 -17.87 -4.26 7.86
N ASP A 143 -18.90 -4.16 7.01
CA ASP A 143 -18.90 -4.78 5.68
C ASP A 143 -17.77 -4.25 4.80
N ALA A 144 -17.56 -2.92 4.80
CA ALA A 144 -16.51 -2.31 4.02
C ALA A 144 -15.11 -2.80 4.43
N LEU A 145 -14.85 -2.86 5.74
CA LEU A 145 -13.58 -3.37 6.28
C LEU A 145 -13.40 -4.88 6.05
N GLN A 146 -14.49 -5.65 6.03
CA GLN A 146 -14.44 -7.08 5.75
C GLN A 146 -14.14 -7.33 4.26
N ARG A 147 -14.87 -6.69 3.36
CA ARG A 147 -14.81 -6.98 1.91
C ARG A 147 -13.68 -6.29 1.19
N TYR A 148 -13.45 -5.01 1.46
CA TYR A 148 -12.47 -4.22 0.68
C TYR A 148 -11.08 -4.22 1.31
N VAL A 149 -10.99 -4.29 2.65
CA VAL A 149 -9.70 -4.36 3.34
C VAL A 149 -9.27 -5.82 3.55
N GLY A 150 -10.22 -6.76 3.68
CA GLY A 150 -9.93 -8.18 3.85
C GLY A 150 -9.28 -8.54 5.19
N ALA A 151 -9.21 -7.59 6.13
CA ALA A 151 -8.49 -7.73 7.39
C ALA A 151 -9.42 -7.86 8.61
N ALA A 152 -10.69 -7.46 8.46
CA ALA A 152 -11.70 -7.67 9.50
C ALA A 152 -12.24 -9.11 9.46
N ARG A 153 -12.15 -9.81 10.58
CA ARG A 153 -12.58 -11.20 10.79
C ARG A 153 -13.95 -11.20 11.46
N ILE A 154 -14.98 -10.97 10.66
CA ILE A 154 -16.37 -10.99 11.12
C ILE A 154 -16.90 -12.42 11.05
N PRO A 155 -17.49 -12.96 12.14
CA PRO A 155 -17.85 -14.38 12.21
C PRO A 155 -19.14 -14.75 11.44
N PHE A 156 -19.66 -13.84 10.60
CA PHE A 156 -20.85 -14.04 9.79
C PHE A 156 -20.76 -13.23 8.49
N GLU A 157 -21.57 -13.60 7.51
CA GLU A 157 -21.73 -12.84 6.27
C GLU A 157 -22.73 -11.70 6.48
N ILE A 158 -22.37 -10.49 6.02
CA ILE A 158 -23.25 -9.32 6.09
C ILE A 158 -24.05 -9.26 4.78
N GLU A 159 -25.29 -9.76 4.84
CA GLU A 159 -26.21 -9.80 3.70
C GLU A 159 -27.58 -9.21 4.05
N GLY A 160 -28.25 -8.65 3.03
CA GLY A 160 -29.61 -8.12 3.17
C GLY A 160 -29.72 -7.06 4.26
N ASP A 161 -30.75 -7.18 5.10
CA ASP A 161 -31.08 -6.18 6.12
C ASP A 161 -30.16 -6.23 7.35
N ILE A 162 -29.33 -7.26 7.50
CA ILE A 162 -28.37 -7.42 8.62
C ILE A 162 -27.40 -6.23 8.69
N ILE A 163 -27.08 -5.60 7.55
CA ILE A 163 -26.22 -4.40 7.48
C ILE A 163 -26.77 -3.19 8.27
N TYR A 164 -28.07 -3.15 8.52
CA TYR A 164 -28.72 -2.10 9.31
C TYR A 164 -28.90 -2.49 10.77
N GLU A 165 -28.82 -3.78 11.07
CA GLU A 165 -28.95 -4.29 12.43
C GLU A 165 -27.61 -4.25 13.16
N ILE A 166 -26.47 -4.39 12.49
CA ILE A 166 -25.17 -4.35 13.17
C ILE A 166 -24.96 -3.01 13.88
N SER A 167 -24.69 -3.09 15.18
CA SER A 167 -24.32 -1.97 16.05
C SER A 167 -22.94 -2.21 16.68
N LEU A 168 -22.10 -1.19 16.70
CA LEU A 168 -20.82 -1.19 17.38
C LEU A 168 -20.91 -0.41 18.71
N PRO A 169 -20.21 -0.82 19.77
CA PRO A 169 -20.10 -0.01 20.98
C PRO A 169 -19.63 1.41 20.65
N GLY A 170 -20.24 2.43 21.28
CA GLY A 170 -20.03 3.84 20.90
C GLY A 170 -18.57 4.31 20.92
N TRP A 171 -17.72 3.71 21.76
CA TRP A 171 -16.28 4.02 21.80
C TRP A 171 -15.52 3.60 20.53
N VAL A 172 -16.03 2.64 19.77
CA VAL A 172 -15.42 2.14 18.52
C VAL A 172 -15.41 3.21 17.44
N ARG A 173 -16.47 4.04 17.37
CA ARG A 173 -16.49 5.21 16.48
C ARG A 173 -15.39 6.22 16.82
N GLY A 174 -15.07 6.34 18.12
CA GLY A 174 -13.92 7.13 18.58
C GLY A 174 -12.60 6.64 17.99
N ALA A 175 -12.40 5.32 17.91
CA ALA A 175 -11.23 4.75 17.24
C ALA A 175 -11.22 5.08 15.73
N GLY A 176 -12.36 5.01 15.05
CA GLY A 176 -12.50 5.44 13.66
C GLY A 176 -12.10 6.91 13.44
N ALA A 177 -12.54 7.81 14.33
CA ALA A 177 -12.16 9.22 14.27
C ALA A 177 -10.66 9.44 14.49
N LEU A 178 -10.06 8.73 15.47
CA LEU A 178 -8.62 8.77 15.72
C LEU A 178 -7.82 8.26 14.51
N TRP A 179 -8.28 7.19 13.88
CA TRP A 179 -7.65 6.64 12.67
C TRP A 179 -7.73 7.64 11.51
N ALA A 180 -8.90 8.25 11.28
CA ALA A 180 -9.07 9.25 10.23
C ALA A 180 -8.18 10.49 10.45
N ALA A 181 -7.91 10.83 11.71
CA ALA A 181 -6.97 11.89 12.10
C ALA A 181 -5.48 11.47 12.04
N GLY A 182 -5.18 10.20 11.73
CA GLY A 182 -3.83 9.65 11.70
C GLY A 182 -3.22 9.38 13.08
N ALA A 183 -4.04 9.34 14.13
CA ALA A 183 -3.59 9.13 15.51
C ALA A 183 -3.44 7.64 15.89
N ILE A 184 -4.07 6.73 15.15
CA ILE A 184 -3.87 5.28 15.28
C ILE A 184 -3.66 4.64 13.90
N THR A 185 -3.04 3.46 13.87
CA THR A 185 -2.69 2.76 12.62
C THR A 185 -3.86 1.94 12.06
N ASP A 186 -3.74 1.52 10.80
CA ASP A 186 -4.70 0.63 10.14
C ASP A 186 -4.86 -0.68 10.92
N ALA A 187 -3.74 -1.24 11.39
CA ALA A 187 -3.70 -2.44 12.21
C ALA A 187 -4.43 -2.24 13.55
N ASP A 188 -4.31 -1.07 14.18
CA ASP A 188 -5.02 -0.75 15.43
C ASP A 188 -6.54 -0.70 15.20
N LEU A 189 -6.98 0.03 14.17
CA LEU A 189 -8.42 0.15 13.86
C LEU A 189 -9.04 -1.21 13.56
N VAL A 190 -8.41 -1.99 12.67
CA VAL A 190 -8.89 -3.34 12.33
C VAL A 190 -8.80 -4.28 13.53
N GLY A 191 -7.76 -4.16 14.35
CA GLY A 191 -7.60 -4.92 15.59
C GLY A 191 -8.75 -4.67 16.58
N ILE A 192 -9.17 -3.41 16.73
CA ILE A 192 -10.33 -3.03 17.55
C ILE A 192 -11.62 -3.67 17.02
N ILE A 193 -11.87 -3.61 15.71
CA ILE A 193 -13.05 -4.22 15.09
C ILE A 193 -13.04 -5.75 15.31
N ASN A 194 -11.88 -6.39 15.11
CA ASN A 194 -11.71 -7.83 15.34
C ASN A 194 -11.93 -8.22 16.80
N TYR A 195 -11.47 -7.39 17.74
CA TYR A 195 -11.69 -7.59 19.17
C TYR A 195 -13.18 -7.55 19.51
N VAL A 196 -13.91 -6.55 19.00
CA VAL A 196 -15.36 -6.40 19.21
C VAL A 196 -16.13 -7.58 18.61
N ALA A 197 -15.76 -8.00 17.40
CA ALA A 197 -16.33 -9.17 16.73
C ALA A 197 -16.10 -10.45 17.53
N GLY A 198 -14.87 -10.68 18.01
CA GLY A 198 -14.50 -11.87 18.79
C GLY A 198 -15.19 -11.97 20.15
N MET A 199 -15.57 -10.83 20.75
CA MET A 199 -16.36 -10.81 21.98
C MET A 199 -17.87 -11.01 21.76
N GLY A 200 -18.34 -11.08 20.51
CA GLY A 200 -19.77 -11.14 20.21
C GLY A 200 -20.52 -9.84 20.51
N LEU A 201 -19.81 -8.70 20.52
CA LEU A 201 -20.39 -7.37 20.75
C LEU A 201 -20.93 -6.71 19.46
N LEU A 202 -20.87 -7.42 18.33
CA LEU A 202 -21.62 -7.06 17.13
C LEU A 202 -23.07 -7.48 17.38
N LEU A 203 -23.87 -6.58 17.94
CA LEU A 203 -25.27 -6.85 18.19
C LEU A 203 -26.07 -6.57 16.92
N PRO A 204 -27.05 -7.43 16.56
CA PRO A 204 -28.17 -7.01 15.74
C PRO A 204 -29.04 -6.06 16.59
N GLY A 205 -28.67 -4.78 16.59
CA GLY A 205 -29.61 -3.65 16.67
C GLY A 205 -30.63 -3.70 17.79
N GLU A 206 -30.19 -3.88 19.03
CA GLU A 206 -31.07 -3.72 20.20
C GLU A 206 -30.50 -2.64 21.13
N GLU A 207 -30.81 -1.38 20.83
CA GLU A 207 -30.87 -0.33 21.87
C GLU A 207 -31.78 0.84 21.41
N ASP A 208 -33.09 0.69 21.61
CA ASP A 208 -34.05 1.77 21.97
C ASP A 208 -35.50 1.23 22.14
N ARG A 209 -35.66 0.18 22.95
CA ARG A 209 -36.98 -0.25 23.45
C ARG A 209 -36.94 -0.40 24.98
N ALA A 210 -37.02 0.74 25.65
CA ALA A 210 -37.49 0.87 27.03
C ALA A 210 -38.55 1.98 27.09
#